data_AF-A0A3N2PQF3-F1
#
_entry.id   AF-A0A3N2PQF3-F1
#
_cell.length_a   1.000
_cell.length_b   1.000
_cell.length_c   1.000
_cell.angle_alpha   90.00
_cell.angle_beta   90.00
_cell.angle_gamma   90.00
#
_symmetry.space_group_name_H-M   'P 1'
#
loop_
_entity.id
_entity.type
_entity.pdbx_description
1 polymer ?
#
loop_
_entity_poly.entity_id
_entity_poly.type
_entity_poly.pdbx_seq_one_letter_code
_entity_poly.pdbx_strand_id
1 'polypeptide(L)'
;MARRMGSVRLKRANPITVAVGALLCIFIVLFLFYPSGSSHATTSQRAGAAVHPLSPPTAPYRRIPGLSESRPPPVIRYNMNNITATADPEGNRENILLLTPMARFYPEYWANLLRLTYPHELITLGFILPKTKEGNEATAALQKQIAKTQRHGPARDRFRSIVILRQDDEPALASQDEGERHKLANQKARRAVMARARNALLFTTLGPDASWVLWLDADIVETPPSLIQDLAGHDRAVLAPNCFQRYYDEETRRAEERPYDFNNWQDSEVAQKLAGAMGRDDILLEGYREMPTYRALMAYMAQEGKDEKFEVPLDGVGGTALLVKADVHRDGAMFPPFAFYNLIETEGFAKMAKRLGWQPYGLPNYKVYHYNE
;
A
#
# COMPACT_ATOMS: atom_id res chain seq x y z
N MET A 1 -82.78 32.56 26.74
CA MET A 1 -82.82 31.12 26.45
C MET A 1 -81.40 30.56 26.53
N ALA A 2 -81.10 29.70 27.50
CA ALA A 2 -79.81 29.01 27.63
C ALA A 2 -80.05 27.50 27.61
N ARG A 3 -79.41 26.78 26.66
CA ARG A 3 -79.51 25.32 26.54
C ARG A 3 -78.70 24.65 27.66
N ARG A 4 -79.34 23.76 28.43
CA ARG A 4 -78.66 22.86 29.38
C ARG A 4 -77.82 21.83 28.61
N MET A 5 -76.51 21.80 28.85
CA MET A 5 -75.64 20.70 28.42
C MET A 5 -75.94 19.46 29.25
N GLY A 6 -76.18 18.33 28.56
CA GLY A 6 -76.42 17.02 29.18
C GLY A 6 -75.15 16.43 29.80
N SER A 7 -75.34 15.60 30.83
CA SER A 7 -74.27 14.92 31.56
C SER A 7 -73.48 13.97 30.65
N VAL A 8 -72.17 14.19 30.52
CA VAL A 8 -71.25 13.28 29.84
C VAL A 8 -70.98 12.08 30.76
N ARG A 9 -71.49 10.90 30.39
CA ARG A 9 -71.11 9.63 31.04
C ARG A 9 -69.65 9.32 30.70
N LEU A 10 -68.77 9.40 31.69
CA LEU A 10 -67.41 8.86 31.62
C LEU A 10 -67.49 7.34 31.42
N LYS A 11 -67.14 6.87 30.22
CA LYS A 11 -66.95 5.43 29.95
C LYS A 11 -65.77 4.95 30.79
N ARG A 12 -65.98 3.90 31.60
CA ARG A 12 -64.89 3.19 32.29
C ARG A 12 -63.90 2.71 31.24
N ALA A 13 -62.66 3.20 31.29
CA ALA A 13 -61.60 2.77 30.41
C ALA A 13 -61.33 1.27 30.64
N ASN A 14 -61.16 0.52 29.55
CA ASN A 14 -60.85 -0.90 29.62
C ASN A 14 -59.47 -1.07 30.30
N PRO A 15 -59.33 -1.94 31.32
CA PRO A 15 -58.06 -2.13 32.02
C PRO A 15 -56.89 -2.47 31.09
N ILE A 16 -57.17 -3.14 29.96
CA ILE A 16 -56.17 -3.47 28.95
C ILE A 16 -55.62 -2.21 28.26
N THR A 17 -56.49 -1.25 27.91
CA THR A 17 -56.05 0.02 27.30
C THR A 17 -55.25 0.88 28.26
N VAL A 18 -55.55 0.82 29.57
CA VAL A 18 -54.76 1.52 30.59
C VAL A 18 -53.40 0.86 30.77
N ALA A 19 -53.33 -0.48 30.76
CA ALA A 19 -52.08 -1.22 30.85
C ALA A 19 -51.16 -0.98 29.64
N VAL A 20 -51.71 -0.97 28.42
CA VAL A 20 -50.95 -0.65 27.20
C VAL A 20 -50.46 0.80 27.22
N GLY A 21 -51.30 1.75 27.64
CA GLY A 21 -50.91 3.15 27.80
C GLY A 21 -49.78 3.33 28.81
N ALA A 22 -49.84 2.62 29.96
CA ALA A 22 -48.80 2.65 30.96
C ALA A 22 -47.47 2.05 30.45
N LEU A 23 -47.52 0.94 29.72
CA LEU A 23 -46.35 0.34 29.07
C LEU A 23 -45.71 1.28 28.05
N LEU A 24 -46.52 1.98 27.26
CA LEU A 24 -46.03 2.95 26.28
C LEU A 24 -45.36 4.15 26.97
N CYS A 25 -45.95 4.65 28.06
CA CYS A 25 -45.35 5.72 28.85
C CYS A 25 -44.02 5.30 29.50
N ILE A 26 -43.95 4.07 30.05
CA ILE A 26 -42.70 3.52 30.60
C ILE A 26 -41.65 3.38 29.51
N PHE A 27 -42.02 2.90 28.32
CA PHE A 27 -41.10 2.82 27.17
C PHE A 27 -40.58 4.20 26.75
N ILE A 28 -41.44 5.22 26.70
CA ILE A 28 -41.05 6.59 26.35
C ILE A 28 -40.12 7.19 27.42
N VAL A 29 -40.42 6.98 28.70
CA VAL A 29 -39.55 7.45 29.79
C VAL A 29 -38.21 6.71 29.77
N LEU A 30 -38.21 5.39 29.58
CA LEU A 30 -36.98 4.63 29.41
C LEU A 30 -36.21 5.07 28.16
N PHE A 31 -36.86 5.41 27.06
CA PHE A 31 -36.20 5.90 25.85
C PHE A 31 -35.61 7.31 26.01
N LEU A 32 -36.30 8.19 26.73
CA LEU A 32 -35.84 9.56 26.99
C LEU A 32 -34.76 9.65 28.08
N PHE A 33 -34.75 8.70 29.02
CA PHE A 33 -33.80 8.68 30.14
C PHE A 33 -32.81 7.50 30.09
N TYR A 34 -32.86 6.65 29.06
CA TYR A 34 -31.72 5.78 28.78
C TYR A 34 -30.55 6.70 28.47
N PRO A 35 -29.40 6.56 29.15
CA PRO A 35 -28.20 7.18 28.64
C PRO A 35 -28.00 6.56 27.27
N SER A 36 -28.21 7.34 26.21
CA SER A 36 -27.54 7.13 24.95
C SER A 36 -26.09 6.98 25.36
N GLY A 37 -25.64 5.71 25.45
CA GLY A 37 -24.28 5.40 25.83
C GLY A 37 -23.45 6.35 25.02
N SER A 38 -22.70 7.21 25.70
CA SER A 38 -21.73 8.05 25.06
C SER A 38 -20.86 7.08 24.30
N SER A 39 -21.16 6.92 23.02
CA SER A 39 -20.24 6.42 22.06
C SER A 39 -19.07 7.37 22.27
N HIS A 40 -18.07 6.92 23.02
CA HIS A 40 -16.71 7.12 22.60
C HIS A 40 -16.60 6.46 21.23
N ALA A 41 -17.25 7.10 20.24
CA ALA A 41 -16.64 7.33 18.98
C ALA A 41 -15.35 8.05 19.36
N THR A 42 -14.31 7.26 19.64
CA THR A 42 -12.99 7.56 19.11
C THR A 42 -13.28 8.17 17.76
N THR A 43 -13.10 9.49 17.72
CA THR A 43 -13.21 10.25 16.50
C THR A 43 -12.22 9.56 15.59
N SER A 44 -12.70 8.64 14.76
CA SER A 44 -11.91 8.15 13.67
C SER A 44 -11.65 9.45 12.93
N GLN A 45 -10.40 9.90 13.01
CA GLN A 45 -9.93 10.99 12.20
C GLN A 45 -10.10 10.44 10.78
N ARG A 46 -11.30 10.66 10.20
CA ARG A 46 -11.39 10.87 8.76
C ARG A 46 -10.27 11.85 8.51
N ALA A 47 -9.20 11.41 7.85
CA ALA A 47 -8.18 12.33 7.39
C ALA A 47 -8.93 13.33 6.51
N GLY A 48 -9.28 14.46 7.13
CA GLY A 48 -9.96 15.54 6.48
C GLY A 48 -8.98 16.08 5.45
N ALA A 49 -9.50 16.42 4.28
CA ALA A 49 -8.72 17.18 3.32
C ALA A 49 -8.06 18.38 4.03
N ALA A 50 -6.77 18.60 3.77
CA ALA A 50 -6.05 19.74 4.30
C ALA A 50 -6.84 21.02 3.98
N VAL A 51 -7.13 21.79 5.03
CA VAL A 51 -7.90 23.05 4.93
C VAL A 51 -6.96 24.24 4.72
N HIS A 52 -5.66 24.06 4.97
CA HIS A 52 -4.64 25.09 4.85
C HIS A 52 -3.56 24.69 3.83
N PRO A 53 -3.05 25.61 2.99
CA PRO A 53 -1.99 25.31 2.01
C PRO A 53 -0.68 24.81 2.65
N LEU A 54 -0.41 25.24 3.89
CA LEU A 54 0.74 24.82 4.70
C LEU A 54 0.45 23.61 5.61
N SER A 55 -0.71 22.97 5.48
CA SER A 55 -0.95 21.69 6.15
C SER A 55 0.04 20.64 5.61
N PRO A 56 0.39 19.60 6.40
CA PRO A 56 1.34 18.60 5.96
C PRO A 56 0.92 18.00 4.60
N PRO A 57 1.88 17.75 3.68
CA PRO A 57 1.61 17.33 2.31
C PRO A 57 0.91 15.97 2.21
N THR A 58 0.77 15.27 3.33
CA THR A 58 0.21 13.93 3.47
C THR A 58 -1.32 13.91 3.47
N ALA A 59 -1.98 15.07 3.50
CA ALA A 59 -3.44 15.19 3.36
C ALA A 59 -3.82 15.99 2.10
N PRO A 60 -4.80 15.53 1.29
CA PRO A 60 -5.18 16.22 0.06
C PRO A 60 -5.73 17.62 0.37
N TYR A 61 -5.17 18.68 -0.21
CA TYR A 61 -5.64 20.04 0.02
C TYR A 61 -6.95 20.32 -0.74
N ARG A 62 -7.97 20.82 -0.02
CA ARG A 62 -9.22 21.28 -0.62
C ARG A 62 -9.41 22.77 -0.33
N ARG A 63 -9.25 23.61 -1.36
CA ARG A 63 -9.57 25.03 -1.26
C ARG A 63 -11.07 25.20 -1.01
N ILE A 64 -11.43 25.77 0.14
CA ILE A 64 -12.83 26.10 0.48
C ILE A 64 -13.09 27.56 0.07
N PRO A 65 -13.98 27.83 -0.91
CA PRO A 65 -14.34 29.19 -1.29
C PRO A 65 -14.95 29.94 -0.10
N GLY A 66 -14.41 31.10 0.27
CA GLY A 66 -14.93 31.96 1.36
C GLY A 66 -14.28 31.76 2.74
N LEU A 67 -13.34 30.83 2.91
CA LEU A 67 -12.49 30.80 4.10
C LEU A 67 -11.42 31.89 3.99
N SER A 68 -11.41 32.85 4.91
CA SER A 68 -10.37 33.89 4.97
C SER A 68 -8.99 33.25 5.18
N GLU A 69 -7.99 33.76 4.47
CA GLU A 69 -6.56 33.37 4.59
C GLU A 69 -5.95 33.61 5.99
N SER A 70 -6.72 34.13 6.95
CA SER A 70 -6.23 34.52 8.29
C SER A 70 -6.34 33.46 9.38
N ARG A 71 -6.93 32.28 9.12
CA ARG A 71 -6.97 31.23 10.15
C ARG A 71 -5.63 30.49 10.19
N PRO A 72 -4.94 30.43 11.34
CA PRO A 72 -3.70 29.70 11.45
C PRO A 72 -3.93 28.21 11.08
N PRO A 73 -2.92 27.53 10.50
CA PRO A 73 -3.04 26.12 10.17
C PRO A 73 -3.43 25.31 11.42
N PRO A 74 -4.28 24.28 11.28
CA PRO A 74 -4.70 23.47 12.41
C PRO A 74 -3.48 22.75 13.01
N VAL A 75 -3.37 22.77 14.34
CA VAL A 75 -2.38 21.97 15.07
C VAL A 75 -2.92 20.53 15.17
N ILE A 76 -2.28 19.60 14.47
CA ILE A 76 -2.62 18.18 14.54
C ILE A 76 -1.54 17.48 15.37
N ARG A 77 -1.97 16.66 16.34
CA ARG A 77 -1.08 15.88 17.20
C ARG A 77 -1.19 14.41 16.84
N TYR A 78 -0.06 13.78 16.58
CA TYR A 78 0.05 12.34 16.35
C TYR A 78 0.86 11.75 17.50
N ASN A 79 0.33 10.70 18.13
CA ASN A 79 1.11 9.89 19.05
C ASN A 79 1.64 8.68 18.27
N MET A 80 2.93 8.73 17.91
CA MET A 80 3.57 7.71 17.08
C MET A 80 3.52 6.31 17.70
N ASN A 81 3.51 6.22 19.04
CA ASN A 81 3.44 4.94 19.74
C ASN A 81 2.04 4.28 19.69
N ASN A 82 1.02 5.01 19.24
CA ASN A 82 -0.34 4.49 19.09
C ASN A 82 -0.64 4.04 17.64
N ILE A 83 0.27 4.28 16.71
CA ILE A 83 0.12 3.83 15.33
C ILE A 83 0.64 2.41 15.28
N THR A 84 -0.29 1.46 15.18
CA THR A 84 0.03 0.03 15.16
C THR A 84 0.07 -0.48 13.74
N ALA A 85 0.91 -1.49 13.52
CA ALA A 85 0.94 -2.31 12.32
C ALA A 85 0.85 -3.78 12.78
N THR A 86 -0.37 -4.32 12.74
CA THR A 86 -0.74 -5.60 13.38
C THR A 86 -1.16 -6.65 12.37
N ALA A 87 -1.33 -7.90 12.84
CA ALA A 87 -1.83 -9.00 12.02
C ALA A 87 -3.31 -8.86 11.60
N ASP A 88 -4.08 -7.93 12.19
CA ASP A 88 -5.46 -7.63 11.79
C ASP A 88 -5.60 -6.13 11.44
N PRO A 89 -5.04 -5.72 10.28
CA PRO A 89 -5.04 -4.32 9.89
C PRO A 89 -6.46 -3.81 9.62
N GLU A 90 -7.36 -4.66 9.12
CA GLU A 90 -8.73 -4.27 8.79
C GLU A 90 -9.56 -4.02 10.05
N GLY A 91 -9.51 -4.93 11.04
CA GLY A 91 -10.18 -4.78 12.32
C GLY A 91 -9.71 -3.54 13.09
N ASN A 92 -8.43 -3.21 12.99
CA ASN A 92 -7.82 -2.02 13.60
C ASN A 92 -7.92 -0.75 12.75
N ARG A 93 -8.50 -0.83 11.55
CA ARG A 93 -8.61 0.26 10.57
C ARG A 93 -7.26 0.95 10.26
N GLU A 94 -6.22 0.13 10.11
CA GLU A 94 -4.86 0.58 9.84
C GLU A 94 -4.76 1.19 8.42
N ASN A 95 -4.09 2.32 8.28
CA ASN A 95 -3.97 2.97 6.97
C ASN A 95 -2.83 2.34 6.17
N ILE A 96 -3.08 2.10 4.89
CA ILE A 96 -2.11 1.54 3.94
C ILE A 96 -1.66 2.64 2.98
N LEU A 97 -0.36 2.83 2.85
CA LEU A 97 0.25 3.65 1.83
C LEU A 97 0.77 2.75 0.69
N LEU A 98 0.06 2.70 -0.42
CA LEU A 98 0.44 1.91 -1.59
C LEU A 98 1.27 2.78 -2.54
N LEU A 99 2.52 2.39 -2.79
CA LEU A 99 3.50 3.17 -3.54
C LEU A 99 3.91 2.48 -4.84
N THR A 100 3.82 3.21 -5.94
CA THR A 100 4.07 2.68 -7.28
C THR A 100 4.90 3.65 -8.14
N PRO A 101 6.19 3.35 -8.35
CA PRO A 101 6.95 3.92 -9.46
C PRO A 101 6.33 3.45 -10.79
N MET A 102 6.01 4.39 -11.69
CA MET A 102 5.27 4.08 -12.91
C MET A 102 5.90 4.75 -14.13
N ALA A 103 6.52 3.95 -14.99
CA ALA A 103 7.01 4.39 -16.29
C ALA A 103 5.96 4.19 -17.41
N ARG A 104 5.19 3.11 -17.34
CA ARG A 104 4.10 2.76 -18.25
C ARG A 104 2.83 2.48 -17.46
N PHE A 105 1.67 2.79 -18.03
CA PHE A 105 0.38 2.53 -17.40
C PHE A 105 -0.27 1.27 -17.99
N TYR A 106 -0.54 0.28 -17.14
CA TYR A 106 -1.25 -0.95 -17.51
C TYR A 106 -2.70 -0.88 -16.99
N PRO A 107 -3.72 -0.98 -17.86
CA PRO A 107 -5.11 -1.05 -17.43
C PRO A 107 -5.40 -2.19 -16.43
N GLU A 108 -4.73 -3.32 -16.60
CA GLU A 108 -4.85 -4.51 -15.78
C GLU A 108 -4.31 -4.26 -14.36
N TYR A 109 -3.23 -3.49 -14.21
CA TYR A 109 -2.74 -3.04 -12.90
C TYR A 109 -3.80 -2.21 -12.16
N TRP A 110 -4.44 -1.26 -12.85
CA TRP A 110 -5.50 -0.47 -12.21
C TRP A 110 -6.73 -1.32 -11.85
N ALA A 111 -7.08 -2.28 -12.72
CA ALA A 111 -8.15 -3.23 -12.42
C ALA A 111 -7.81 -4.13 -11.23
N ASN A 112 -6.54 -4.53 -11.09
CA ASN A 112 -6.02 -5.28 -9.95
C ASN A 112 -6.15 -4.47 -8.65
N LEU A 113 -5.76 -3.20 -8.64
CA LEU A 113 -5.96 -2.30 -7.49
C LEU A 113 -7.43 -2.20 -7.06
N LEU A 114 -8.35 -2.08 -8.02
CA LEU A 114 -9.79 -1.98 -7.73
C LEU A 114 -10.39 -3.28 -7.21
N ARG A 115 -9.71 -4.42 -7.40
CA ARG A 115 -10.15 -5.72 -6.92
C ARG A 115 -9.70 -6.02 -5.49
N LEU A 116 -8.81 -5.21 -4.92
CA LEU A 116 -8.40 -5.38 -3.53
C LEU A 116 -9.62 -5.30 -2.61
N THR A 117 -9.69 -6.21 -1.65
CA THR A 117 -10.81 -6.31 -0.70
C THR A 117 -10.61 -5.43 0.52
N TYR A 118 -9.36 -5.00 0.78
CA TYR A 118 -9.06 -4.07 1.86
C TYR A 118 -9.84 -2.77 1.68
N PRO A 119 -10.42 -2.16 2.74
CA PRO A 119 -11.27 -0.98 2.57
C PRO A 119 -10.53 0.18 1.89
N HIS A 120 -10.97 0.58 0.69
CA HIS A 120 -10.28 1.59 -0.11
C HIS A 120 -10.21 2.95 0.59
N GLU A 121 -11.12 3.26 1.52
CA GLU A 121 -11.05 4.49 2.32
C GLU A 121 -9.89 4.51 3.33
N LEU A 122 -9.19 3.39 3.51
CA LEU A 122 -7.96 3.26 4.31
C LEU A 122 -6.70 3.21 3.45
N ILE A 123 -6.82 3.20 2.12
CA ILE A 123 -5.70 3.11 1.19
C ILE A 123 -5.41 4.49 0.59
N THR A 124 -4.20 4.98 0.81
CA THR A 124 -3.62 6.12 0.08
C THR A 124 -2.74 5.59 -1.04
N LEU A 125 -2.98 6.03 -2.27
CA LEU A 125 -2.15 5.69 -3.43
C LEU A 125 -1.10 6.78 -3.68
N GLY A 126 0.17 6.41 -3.80
CA GLY A 126 1.26 7.27 -4.21
C GLY A 126 1.87 6.80 -5.52
N PHE A 127 1.90 7.67 -6.52
CA PHE A 127 2.53 7.40 -7.81
C PHE A 127 3.69 8.36 -8.07
N ILE A 128 4.77 7.86 -8.68
CA ILE A 128 5.84 8.71 -9.22
C ILE A 128 6.10 8.35 -10.68
N LEU A 129 6.05 9.35 -11.56
CA LEU A 129 6.21 9.17 -13.02
C LEU A 129 7.31 10.08 -13.58
N PRO A 130 8.17 9.57 -14.48
CA PRO A 130 9.21 10.37 -15.11
C PRO A 130 8.60 11.40 -16.07
N LYS A 131 9.31 12.51 -16.35
CA LYS A 131 8.91 13.49 -17.38
C LYS A 131 9.44 13.16 -18.78
N THR A 132 9.25 11.91 -19.20
CA THR A 132 9.49 11.45 -20.58
C THR A 132 8.19 11.45 -21.39
N LYS A 133 8.28 11.16 -22.70
CA LYS A 133 7.11 10.99 -23.56
C LYS A 133 6.20 9.87 -23.03
N GLU A 134 6.77 8.71 -22.74
CA GLU A 134 6.06 7.55 -22.22
C GLU A 134 5.47 7.85 -20.83
N GLY A 135 6.22 8.54 -19.96
CA GLY A 135 5.74 8.96 -18.65
C GLY A 135 4.59 9.98 -18.71
N ASN A 136 4.56 10.84 -19.74
CA ASN A 136 3.44 11.75 -19.99
C ASN A 136 2.18 10.99 -20.44
N GLU A 137 2.33 10.03 -21.35
CA GLU A 137 1.23 9.16 -21.78
C GLU A 137 0.66 8.34 -20.61
N ALA A 138 1.54 7.75 -19.80
CA ALA A 138 1.16 7.03 -18.59
C ALA A 138 0.44 7.95 -17.58
N THR A 139 0.90 9.18 -17.39
CA THR A 139 0.23 10.16 -16.52
C THR A 139 -1.18 10.48 -17.00
N ALA A 140 -1.35 10.73 -18.31
CA ALA A 140 -2.65 11.03 -18.88
C ALA A 140 -3.62 9.85 -18.71
N ALA A 141 -3.16 8.63 -18.94
CA ALA A 141 -3.95 7.41 -18.75
C ALA A 141 -4.34 7.20 -17.28
N LEU A 142 -3.39 7.35 -16.35
CA LEU A 142 -3.62 7.26 -14.91
C LEU A 142 -4.64 8.31 -14.45
N GLN A 143 -4.48 9.58 -14.84
CA GLN A 143 -5.42 10.65 -14.48
C GLN A 143 -6.83 10.39 -15.00
N LYS A 144 -6.97 9.81 -16.19
CA LYS A 144 -8.27 9.41 -16.75
C LYS A 144 -8.95 8.35 -15.88
N GLN A 145 -8.22 7.33 -15.42
CA GLN A 145 -8.78 6.29 -14.54
C GLN A 145 -9.08 6.80 -13.14
N ILE A 146 -8.23 7.68 -12.60
CA ILE A 146 -8.48 8.36 -11.33
C ILE A 146 -9.75 9.20 -11.41
N ALA A 147 -9.96 9.96 -12.49
CA ALA A 147 -11.18 10.75 -12.66
C ALA A 147 -12.42 9.85 -12.71
N LYS A 148 -12.36 8.73 -13.43
CA LYS A 148 -13.44 7.74 -13.48
C LYS A 148 -13.76 7.19 -12.09
N THR A 149 -12.75 6.80 -11.32
CA THR A 149 -12.91 6.16 -10.00
C THR A 149 -13.31 7.17 -8.91
N GLN A 150 -12.54 8.24 -8.73
CA GLN A 150 -12.72 9.19 -7.62
C GLN A 150 -13.91 10.14 -7.81
N ARG A 151 -14.22 10.54 -9.05
CA ARG A 151 -15.31 11.51 -9.32
C ARG A 151 -16.63 10.84 -9.67
N HIS A 152 -16.59 9.80 -10.50
CA HIS A 152 -17.78 9.18 -11.08
C HIS A 152 -18.06 7.77 -10.52
N GLY A 153 -17.09 7.14 -9.86
CA GLY A 153 -17.22 5.81 -9.31
C GLY A 153 -18.04 5.77 -8.02
N PRO A 154 -18.55 4.58 -7.64
CA PRO A 154 -19.25 4.38 -6.38
C PRO A 154 -18.30 4.63 -5.20
N ALA A 155 -18.86 5.05 -4.06
CA ALA A 155 -18.05 5.46 -2.91
C ALA A 155 -17.09 4.36 -2.40
N ARG A 156 -17.48 3.09 -2.51
CA ARG A 156 -16.67 1.94 -2.09
C ARG A 156 -15.40 1.76 -2.92
N ASP A 157 -15.41 2.18 -4.19
CA ASP A 157 -14.26 2.03 -5.09
C ASP A 157 -13.27 3.19 -4.91
N ARG A 158 -13.63 4.23 -4.12
CA ARG A 158 -12.82 5.44 -3.97
C ARG A 158 -11.72 5.23 -2.94
N PHE A 159 -10.50 5.55 -3.34
CA PHE A 159 -9.35 5.54 -2.46
C PHE A 159 -9.35 6.76 -1.54
N ARG A 160 -8.79 6.60 -0.33
CA ARG A 160 -8.68 7.64 0.70
C ARG A 160 -8.09 8.93 0.15
N SER A 161 -6.96 8.81 -0.54
CA SER A 161 -6.29 9.90 -1.24
C SER A 161 -5.37 9.33 -2.32
N ILE A 162 -5.04 10.17 -3.31
CA ILE A 162 -4.14 9.80 -4.40
C ILE A 162 -3.17 10.95 -4.62
N VAL A 163 -1.86 10.65 -4.57
CA VAL A 163 -0.77 11.59 -4.81
C VAL A 163 -0.04 11.18 -6.07
N ILE A 164 0.20 12.13 -6.97
CA ILE A 164 0.98 11.91 -8.21
C ILE A 164 2.16 12.87 -8.18
N LEU A 165 3.36 12.31 -8.21
CA LEU A 165 4.62 13.03 -8.31
C LEU A 165 5.15 12.92 -9.73
N ARG A 166 5.74 14.00 -10.23
CA ARG A 166 6.41 14.04 -11.53
C ARG A 166 7.88 14.38 -11.31
N GLN A 167 8.78 13.49 -11.72
CA GLN A 167 10.22 13.64 -11.49
C GLN A 167 10.97 13.92 -12.79
N ASP A 168 11.84 14.93 -12.74
CA ASP A 168 12.79 15.29 -13.79
C ASP A 168 14.17 14.71 -13.46
N ASP A 169 14.32 13.39 -13.56
CA ASP A 169 15.66 12.80 -13.55
C ASP A 169 16.15 12.66 -14.98
N GLU A 170 17.45 12.92 -15.21
CA GLU A 170 18.07 12.52 -16.46
C GLU A 170 17.92 10.99 -16.64
N PRO A 171 17.50 10.52 -17.82
CA PRO A 171 17.38 9.08 -18.05
C PRO A 171 18.71 8.41 -17.77
N ALA A 172 18.75 7.43 -16.85
CA ALA A 172 19.97 6.64 -16.62
C ALA A 172 20.45 5.92 -17.89
N LEU A 173 19.55 5.68 -18.85
CA LEU A 173 19.82 4.99 -20.11
C LEU A 173 19.12 5.70 -21.26
N ALA A 174 19.80 5.73 -22.42
CA ALA A 174 19.25 6.27 -23.66
C ALA A 174 18.16 5.37 -24.28
N SER A 175 18.16 4.06 -23.99
CA SER A 175 17.12 3.10 -24.42
C SER A 175 16.43 2.44 -23.22
N GLN A 176 15.13 2.19 -23.37
CA GLN A 176 14.29 1.45 -22.41
C GLN A 176 14.03 0.00 -22.85
N ASP A 177 14.71 -0.49 -23.90
CA ASP A 177 14.58 -1.87 -24.37
C ASP A 177 15.08 -2.86 -23.32
N GLU A 178 14.39 -3.98 -23.15
CA GLU A 178 14.71 -5.02 -22.17
C GLU A 178 16.18 -5.45 -22.25
N GLY A 179 16.68 -5.83 -23.43
CA GLY A 179 18.07 -6.25 -23.60
C GLY A 179 19.12 -5.22 -23.16
N GLU A 180 18.86 -3.92 -23.38
CA GLU A 180 19.76 -2.83 -22.94
C GLU A 180 19.66 -2.58 -21.42
N ARG A 181 18.44 -2.71 -20.84
CA ARG A 181 18.18 -2.60 -19.40
C ARG A 181 18.88 -3.72 -18.62
N HIS A 182 19.07 -4.89 -19.21
CA HIS A 182 19.71 -6.05 -18.59
C HIS A 182 21.24 -6.12 -18.75
N LYS A 183 21.90 -5.16 -19.40
CA LYS A 183 23.38 -5.12 -19.43
C LYS A 183 23.94 -4.79 -18.05
N LEU A 184 24.93 -5.57 -17.59
CA LEU A 184 25.57 -5.40 -16.27
C LEU A 184 26.05 -3.94 -16.04
N ALA A 185 26.69 -3.34 -17.05
CA ALA A 185 27.20 -1.97 -16.99
C ALA A 185 26.10 -0.92 -16.75
N ASN A 186 24.87 -1.20 -17.18
CA ASN A 186 23.74 -0.30 -17.12
C ASN A 186 22.92 -0.44 -15.83
N GLN A 187 23.01 -1.59 -15.15
CA GLN A 187 22.19 -1.89 -13.97
C GLN A 187 22.46 -0.94 -12.80
N LYS A 188 23.72 -0.58 -12.54
CA LYS A 188 24.06 0.31 -11.41
C LYS A 188 23.37 1.67 -11.54
N ALA A 189 23.53 2.33 -12.69
CA ALA A 189 22.93 3.63 -12.93
C ALA A 189 21.40 3.56 -12.94
N ARG A 190 20.83 2.53 -13.57
CA ARG A 190 19.38 2.30 -13.62
C ARG A 190 18.78 2.13 -12.22
N ARG A 191 19.34 1.23 -11.41
CA ARG A 191 18.87 0.97 -10.04
C ARG A 191 19.07 2.18 -9.13
N ALA A 192 20.11 2.99 -9.34
CA ALA A 192 20.28 4.25 -8.62
C ALA A 192 19.16 5.26 -8.90
N VAL A 193 18.71 5.41 -10.16
CA VAL A 193 17.55 6.25 -10.51
C VAL A 193 16.27 5.69 -9.89
N MET A 194 16.04 4.38 -9.98
CA MET A 194 14.86 3.74 -9.38
C MET A 194 14.84 3.95 -7.86
N ALA A 195 15.98 3.79 -7.18
CA ALA A 195 16.12 4.03 -5.75
C ALA A 195 15.78 5.48 -5.38
N ARG A 196 16.25 6.47 -6.16
CA ARG A 196 15.89 7.88 -5.97
C ARG A 196 14.39 8.12 -6.14
N ALA A 197 13.77 7.53 -7.16
CA ALA A 197 12.33 7.66 -7.39
C ALA A 197 11.51 7.03 -6.25
N ARG A 198 11.86 5.83 -5.79
CA ARG A 198 11.23 5.19 -4.62
C ARG A 198 11.39 6.07 -3.37
N ASN A 199 12.60 6.57 -3.10
CA ASN A 199 12.83 7.45 -1.96
C ASN A 199 12.03 8.76 -2.06
N ALA A 200 12.05 9.43 -3.21
CA ALA A 200 11.29 10.66 -3.42
C ALA A 200 9.79 10.44 -3.19
N LEU A 201 9.26 9.32 -3.69
CA LEU A 201 7.87 8.94 -3.46
C LEU A 201 7.58 8.66 -1.98
N LEU A 202 8.40 7.84 -1.33
CA LEU A 202 8.26 7.49 0.08
C LEU A 202 8.30 8.73 0.97
N PHE A 203 9.37 9.52 0.91
CA PHE A 203 9.60 10.64 1.83
C PHE A 203 8.56 11.77 1.69
N THR A 204 7.95 11.91 0.52
CA THR A 204 6.92 12.94 0.29
C THR A 204 5.52 12.49 0.65
N THR A 205 5.27 11.18 0.75
CA THR A 205 3.92 10.62 0.96
C THR A 205 3.76 9.85 2.27
N LEU A 206 4.85 9.48 2.95
CA LEU A 206 4.81 8.80 4.23
C LEU A 206 4.23 9.71 5.31
N GLY A 207 2.94 9.52 5.59
CA GLY A 207 2.22 10.20 6.64
C GLY A 207 2.53 9.67 8.04
N PRO A 208 2.29 10.49 9.08
CA PRO A 208 2.37 10.02 10.45
C PRO A 208 1.34 8.93 10.73
N ASP A 209 0.21 8.91 10.01
CA ASP A 209 -0.92 8.01 10.21
C ASP A 209 -0.88 6.71 9.39
N ALA A 210 0.16 6.49 8.57
CA ALA A 210 0.34 5.26 7.83
C ALA A 210 0.79 4.12 8.77
N SER A 211 0.12 2.97 8.73
CA SER A 211 0.55 1.78 9.49
C SER A 211 1.45 0.90 8.63
N TRP A 212 1.13 0.78 7.35
CA TRP A 212 1.83 -0.06 6.40
C TRP A 212 2.18 0.71 5.14
N VAL A 213 3.26 0.30 4.50
CA VAL A 213 3.66 0.72 3.15
C VAL A 213 3.66 -0.53 2.26
N LEU A 214 2.84 -0.52 1.22
CA LEU A 214 2.84 -1.56 0.20
C LEU A 214 3.53 -1.02 -1.04
N TRP A 215 4.74 -1.50 -1.32
CA TRP A 215 5.37 -1.29 -2.61
C TRP A 215 4.74 -2.25 -3.62
N LEU A 216 4.23 -1.72 -4.72
CA LEU A 216 3.65 -2.51 -5.79
C LEU A 216 4.06 -1.89 -7.13
N ASP A 217 4.88 -2.58 -7.91
CA ASP A 217 5.31 -2.09 -9.21
C ASP A 217 4.13 -2.04 -10.21
N ALA A 218 4.21 -1.10 -11.16
CA ALA A 218 3.09 -0.75 -12.05
C ALA A 218 2.69 -1.86 -13.05
N ASP A 219 3.54 -2.87 -13.18
CA ASP A 219 3.42 -4.04 -14.05
C ASP A 219 2.94 -5.29 -13.30
N ILE A 220 2.60 -5.19 -12.01
CA ILE A 220 1.92 -6.26 -11.28
C ILE A 220 0.41 -6.22 -11.53
N VAL A 221 -0.01 -7.04 -12.49
CA VAL A 221 -1.36 -7.00 -13.07
C VAL A 221 -2.34 -8.00 -12.45
N GLU A 222 -1.86 -8.95 -11.64
CA GLU A 222 -2.72 -9.90 -10.94
C GLU A 222 -2.16 -10.24 -9.56
N THR A 223 -3.02 -10.10 -8.55
CA THR A 223 -2.76 -10.47 -7.15
C THR A 223 -4.03 -11.10 -6.56
N PRO A 224 -3.93 -11.93 -5.50
CA PRO A 224 -5.11 -12.31 -4.75
C PRO A 224 -5.83 -11.06 -4.20
N PRO A 225 -7.17 -10.97 -4.26
CA PRO A 225 -7.93 -9.81 -3.77
C PRO A 225 -7.68 -9.46 -2.30
N SER A 226 -7.26 -10.42 -1.49
CA SER A 226 -6.91 -10.29 -0.08
C SER A 226 -5.44 -9.95 0.17
N LEU A 227 -4.67 -9.53 -0.85
CA LEU A 227 -3.23 -9.27 -0.78
C LEU A 227 -2.76 -8.57 0.50
N ILE A 228 -3.41 -7.46 0.87
CA ILE A 228 -3.00 -6.68 2.04
C ILE A 228 -3.25 -7.48 3.33
N GLN A 229 -4.44 -8.08 3.47
CA GLN A 229 -4.80 -8.87 4.64
C GLN A 229 -3.92 -10.12 4.78
N ASP A 230 -3.70 -10.82 3.67
CA ASP A 230 -2.91 -12.05 3.64
C ASP A 230 -1.47 -11.76 4.07
N LEU A 231 -0.83 -10.73 3.50
CA LEU A 231 0.53 -10.35 3.86
C LEU A 231 0.64 -9.80 5.29
N ALA A 232 -0.28 -8.91 5.70
CA ALA A 232 -0.25 -8.33 7.04
C ALA A 232 -0.49 -9.38 8.14
N GLY A 233 -1.30 -10.41 7.86
CA GLY A 233 -1.60 -11.51 8.79
C GLY A 233 -0.38 -12.29 9.28
N HIS A 234 0.76 -12.18 8.59
CA HIS A 234 2.04 -12.76 9.02
C HIS A 234 2.77 -11.92 10.08
N ASP A 235 2.33 -10.69 10.33
CA ASP A 235 2.90 -9.75 11.31
C ASP A 235 4.41 -9.51 11.14
N ARG A 236 4.93 -9.65 9.91
CA ARG A 236 6.33 -9.42 9.58
C ARG A 236 6.59 -7.94 9.29
N ALA A 237 7.79 -7.47 9.67
CA ALA A 237 8.19 -6.09 9.45
C ALA A 237 8.39 -5.77 7.95
N VAL A 238 8.91 -6.74 7.20
CA VAL A 238 9.14 -6.67 5.76
C VAL A 238 8.78 -8.05 5.19
N LEU A 239 7.84 -8.11 4.24
CA LEU A 239 7.35 -9.35 3.67
C LEU A 239 7.16 -9.25 2.15
N ALA A 240 7.79 -10.15 1.40
CA ALA A 240 7.71 -10.24 -0.05
C ALA A 240 6.94 -11.50 -0.50
N PRO A 241 5.82 -11.39 -1.24
CA PRO A 241 5.28 -12.51 -2.00
C PRO A 241 6.21 -12.89 -3.17
N ASN A 242 5.99 -14.08 -3.75
CA ASN A 242 6.75 -14.55 -4.90
C ASN A 242 6.15 -14.02 -6.21
N CYS A 243 6.99 -13.52 -7.11
CA CYS A 243 6.55 -12.91 -8.37
C CYS A 243 6.82 -13.83 -9.56
N PHE A 244 5.74 -14.15 -10.27
CA PHE A 244 5.73 -14.98 -11.47
C PHE A 244 5.20 -14.18 -12.65
N GLN A 245 5.31 -14.75 -13.85
CA GLN A 245 4.72 -14.22 -15.06
C GLN A 245 3.96 -15.34 -15.75
N ARG A 246 2.70 -15.07 -16.13
CA ARG A 246 1.91 -16.00 -16.94
C ARG A 246 2.27 -15.83 -18.40
N TYR A 247 2.39 -16.92 -19.14
CA TYR A 247 2.58 -16.90 -20.60
C TYR A 247 1.78 -18.02 -21.24
N TYR A 248 1.52 -17.91 -22.55
CA TYR A 248 0.92 -18.98 -23.33
C TYR A 248 2.02 -19.76 -24.03
N ASP A 249 2.14 -21.04 -23.73
CA ASP A 249 3.08 -21.94 -24.40
C ASP A 249 2.46 -22.45 -25.70
N GLU A 250 3.07 -22.10 -26.83
CA GLU A 250 2.58 -22.47 -28.17
C GLU A 250 2.79 -23.97 -28.48
N GLU A 251 3.76 -24.63 -27.84
CA GLU A 251 4.04 -26.06 -28.02
C GLU A 251 3.05 -26.91 -27.24
N THR A 252 2.83 -26.59 -25.97
CA THR A 252 1.89 -27.32 -25.10
C THR A 252 0.45 -26.84 -25.26
N ARG A 253 0.24 -25.68 -25.90
CA ARG A 253 -1.05 -24.97 -26.07
C ARG A 253 -1.76 -24.71 -24.75
N ARG A 254 -1.00 -24.37 -23.72
CA ARG A 254 -1.50 -24.15 -22.35
C ARG A 254 -0.97 -22.84 -21.79
N ALA A 255 -1.76 -22.27 -20.88
CA ALA A 255 -1.28 -21.20 -20.04
C ALA A 255 -0.31 -21.79 -19.00
N GLU A 256 0.91 -21.30 -19.00
CA GLU A 256 1.98 -21.69 -18.08
C GLU A 256 2.44 -20.46 -17.29
N GLU A 257 3.29 -20.70 -16.29
CA GLU A 257 3.87 -19.64 -15.48
C GLU A 257 5.39 -19.85 -15.33
N ARG A 258 6.13 -18.75 -15.28
CA ARG A 258 7.58 -18.76 -15.07
C ARG A 258 7.98 -17.81 -13.94
N PRO A 259 9.04 -18.11 -13.17
CA PRO A 259 9.59 -17.19 -12.20
C PRO A 259 10.00 -15.87 -12.86
N TYR A 260 9.71 -14.74 -12.22
CA TYR A 260 10.02 -13.41 -12.76
C TYR A 260 11.02 -12.64 -11.89
N ASP A 261 10.74 -12.49 -10.59
CA ASP A 261 11.60 -11.70 -9.70
C ASP A 261 12.67 -12.56 -9.01
N PHE A 262 13.93 -12.29 -9.35
CA PHE A 262 15.10 -12.94 -8.76
C PHE A 262 15.77 -12.10 -7.65
N ASN A 263 15.20 -10.96 -7.25
CA ASN A 263 15.77 -10.10 -6.20
C ASN A 263 15.36 -10.51 -4.78
N ASN A 264 14.46 -11.50 -4.66
CA ASN A 264 14.10 -12.12 -3.38
C ASN A 264 15.02 -13.32 -3.14
N TRP A 265 15.95 -13.22 -2.19
CA TRP A 265 16.94 -14.28 -1.97
C TRP A 265 17.49 -14.35 -0.55
N GLN A 266 18.02 -15.52 -0.20
CA GLN A 266 18.86 -15.76 0.98
C GLN A 266 20.34 -15.67 0.59
N ASP A 267 21.13 -15.01 1.42
CA ASP A 267 22.55 -14.77 1.13
C ASP A 267 23.35 -16.07 1.15
N SER A 268 24.53 -16.05 0.52
CA SER A 268 25.41 -17.22 0.48
C SER A 268 26.82 -16.86 0.96
N GLU A 269 27.57 -17.84 1.46
CA GLU A 269 28.98 -17.64 1.80
C GLU A 269 29.81 -17.22 0.58
N VAL A 270 29.43 -17.67 -0.62
CA VAL A 270 30.12 -17.32 -1.87
C VAL A 270 29.90 -15.84 -2.19
N ALA A 271 28.66 -15.37 -2.12
CA ALA A 271 28.32 -13.96 -2.33
C ALA A 271 29.03 -13.06 -1.30
N GLN A 272 29.12 -13.48 -0.04
CA GLN A 272 29.85 -12.74 1.00
C GLN A 272 31.34 -12.65 0.72
N LYS A 273 31.97 -13.74 0.26
CA LYS A 273 33.39 -13.74 -0.15
C LYS A 273 33.62 -12.85 -1.37
N LEU A 274 32.72 -12.88 -2.35
CA LEU A 274 32.76 -12.01 -3.52
C LEU A 274 32.68 -10.53 -3.09
N ALA A 275 31.66 -10.16 -2.30
CA ALA A 275 31.51 -8.80 -1.77
C ALA A 275 32.75 -8.35 -0.99
N GLY A 276 33.34 -9.22 -0.17
CA GLY A 276 34.54 -8.92 0.61
C GLY A 276 35.79 -8.66 -0.23
N ALA A 277 35.83 -9.14 -1.48
CA ALA A 277 36.92 -8.90 -2.42
C ALA A 277 36.66 -7.68 -3.34
N MET A 278 35.46 -7.11 -3.31
CA MET A 278 35.04 -6.00 -4.15
C MET A 278 35.41 -4.63 -3.55
N GLY A 279 35.51 -3.62 -4.41
CA GLY A 279 35.65 -2.23 -3.99
C GLY A 279 34.41 -1.72 -3.25
N ARG A 280 34.56 -0.64 -2.50
CA ARG A 280 33.48 -0.05 -1.70
C ARG A 280 32.27 0.39 -2.53
N ASP A 281 32.51 0.83 -3.76
CA ASP A 281 31.49 1.34 -4.66
C ASP A 281 30.98 0.30 -5.66
N ASP A 282 31.53 -0.91 -5.65
CA ASP A 282 31.11 -1.98 -6.54
C ASP A 282 29.79 -2.59 -6.05
N ILE A 283 28.99 -3.13 -6.96
CA ILE A 283 27.69 -3.74 -6.64
C ILE A 283 27.63 -5.19 -7.11
N LEU A 284 27.04 -6.04 -6.28
CA LEU A 284 26.61 -7.38 -6.64
C LEU A 284 25.24 -7.31 -7.31
N LEU A 285 25.06 -8.10 -8.36
CA LEU A 285 23.81 -8.20 -9.09
C LEU A 285 23.50 -9.67 -9.37
N GLU A 286 22.26 -10.07 -9.11
CA GLU A 286 21.77 -11.41 -9.41
C GLU A 286 21.53 -11.62 -10.90
N GLY A 287 21.65 -12.89 -11.34
CA GLY A 287 21.29 -13.32 -12.70
C GLY A 287 22.40 -13.21 -13.75
N TYR A 288 23.59 -12.75 -13.38
CA TYR A 288 24.73 -12.61 -14.29
C TYR A 288 25.67 -13.83 -14.20
N ARG A 289 25.95 -14.48 -15.34
CA ARG A 289 26.82 -15.66 -15.40
C ARG A 289 28.25 -15.34 -14.97
N GLU A 290 28.68 -14.12 -15.21
CA GLU A 290 29.99 -13.60 -14.85
C GLU A 290 30.16 -13.37 -13.34
N MET A 291 29.06 -13.38 -12.58
CA MET A 291 29.02 -13.16 -11.13
C MET A 291 28.14 -14.20 -10.44
N PRO A 292 28.58 -15.47 -10.35
CA PRO A 292 27.79 -16.52 -9.73
C PRO A 292 27.76 -16.33 -8.20
N THR A 293 26.68 -15.73 -7.70
CA THR A 293 26.48 -15.43 -6.28
C THR A 293 26.07 -16.67 -5.46
N TYR A 294 25.51 -17.70 -6.09
CA TYR A 294 24.93 -18.89 -5.44
C TYR A 294 23.94 -18.58 -4.31
N ARG A 295 23.28 -17.42 -4.38
CA ARG A 295 22.20 -17.07 -3.48
C ARG A 295 20.99 -17.95 -3.74
N ALA A 296 20.30 -18.34 -2.67
CA ALA A 296 19.10 -19.15 -2.82
C ALA A 296 17.94 -18.23 -3.20
N LEU A 297 17.51 -18.30 -4.46
CA LEU A 297 16.46 -17.45 -5.01
C LEU A 297 15.08 -17.98 -4.59
N MET A 298 14.27 -17.12 -3.97
CA MET A 298 12.92 -17.46 -3.53
C MET A 298 12.01 -17.89 -4.69
N ALA A 299 12.28 -17.37 -5.89
CA ALA A 299 11.59 -17.73 -7.13
C ALA A 299 11.55 -19.25 -7.39
N TYR A 300 12.56 -19.99 -6.94
CA TYR A 300 12.66 -21.45 -7.08
C TYR A 300 12.36 -22.23 -5.79
N MET A 301 11.98 -21.55 -4.70
CA MET A 301 11.59 -22.19 -3.44
C MET A 301 10.10 -22.58 -3.42
N ALA A 302 9.32 -22.12 -4.40
CA ALA A 302 7.90 -22.45 -4.53
C ALA A 302 7.71 -23.97 -4.72
N GLN A 303 6.76 -24.55 -3.99
CA GLN A 303 6.40 -25.96 -4.08
C GLN A 303 4.89 -26.06 -4.34
N GLU A 304 4.51 -26.78 -5.38
CA GLU A 304 3.11 -26.96 -5.75
C GLU A 304 2.32 -27.70 -4.65
N GLY A 305 1.12 -27.20 -4.34
CA GLY A 305 0.23 -27.80 -3.33
C GLY A 305 0.71 -27.66 -1.88
N LYS A 306 1.73 -26.84 -1.60
CA LYS A 306 2.19 -26.52 -0.24
C LYS A 306 1.48 -25.29 0.32
N ASP A 307 1.61 -25.12 1.63
CA ASP A 307 1.03 -24.02 2.38
C ASP A 307 1.50 -22.66 1.83
N GLU A 308 0.54 -21.82 1.41
CA GLU A 308 0.78 -20.44 0.95
C GLU A 308 1.37 -19.55 2.06
N LYS A 309 1.17 -19.94 3.33
CA LYS A 309 1.70 -19.24 4.49
C LYS A 309 3.12 -19.65 4.87
N PHE A 310 3.75 -20.55 4.11
CA PHE A 310 5.13 -20.93 4.35
C PHE A 310 6.06 -19.72 4.21
N GLU A 311 6.79 -19.40 5.27
CA GLU A 311 7.71 -18.27 5.32
C GLU A 311 9.17 -18.72 5.26
N VAL A 312 9.98 -17.92 4.58
CA VAL A 312 11.44 -18.04 4.61
C VAL A 312 12.07 -16.70 4.99
N PRO A 313 13.14 -16.66 5.81
CA PRO A 313 13.88 -15.43 6.02
C PRO A 313 14.56 -15.03 4.70
N LEU A 314 14.67 -13.73 4.43
CA LEU A 314 15.37 -13.19 3.26
C LEU A 314 16.51 -12.25 3.66
N ASP A 315 17.49 -12.12 2.78
CA ASP A 315 18.60 -11.18 2.88
C ASP A 315 18.55 -10.08 1.80
N GLY A 316 17.93 -10.39 0.66
CA GLY A 316 17.54 -9.44 -0.38
C GLY A 316 16.04 -9.56 -0.68
N VAL A 317 15.43 -8.43 -1.01
CA VAL A 317 14.03 -8.36 -1.46
C VAL A 317 13.96 -7.56 -2.76
N GLY A 318 12.98 -7.88 -3.61
CA GLY A 318 12.63 -7.11 -4.79
C GLY A 318 11.57 -6.04 -4.53
N GLY A 319 11.26 -5.29 -5.58
CA GLY A 319 10.28 -4.19 -5.55
C GLY A 319 8.92 -4.52 -6.15
N THR A 320 8.75 -5.72 -6.73
CA THR A 320 7.53 -6.08 -7.47
C THR A 320 6.28 -5.97 -6.61
N ALA A 321 6.32 -6.62 -5.45
CA ALA A 321 5.33 -6.49 -4.39
C ALA A 321 6.05 -6.70 -3.05
N LEU A 322 5.90 -5.76 -2.12
CA LEU A 322 6.59 -5.81 -0.84
C LEU A 322 5.79 -5.03 0.21
N LEU A 323 5.32 -5.72 1.24
CA LEU A 323 4.64 -5.11 2.38
C LEU A 323 5.67 -4.79 3.48
N VAL A 324 5.65 -3.55 3.96
CA VAL A 324 6.58 -3.04 4.97
C VAL A 324 5.80 -2.33 6.07
N LYS A 325 6.06 -2.65 7.33
CA LYS A 325 5.56 -1.84 8.46
C LYS A 325 6.12 -0.43 8.33
N ALA A 326 5.28 0.60 8.44
CA ALA A 326 5.70 1.98 8.21
C ALA A 326 6.86 2.41 9.14
N ASP A 327 6.96 1.82 10.34
CA ASP A 327 8.04 2.10 11.28
C ASP A 327 9.43 1.70 10.77
N VAL A 328 9.53 0.67 9.91
CA VAL A 328 10.81 0.29 9.27
C VAL A 328 11.37 1.48 8.47
N HIS A 329 10.50 2.20 7.75
CA HIS A 329 10.87 3.40 7.02
C HIS A 329 11.10 4.61 7.94
N ARG A 330 10.34 4.73 9.04
CA ARG A 330 10.53 5.81 10.03
C ARG A 330 11.84 5.69 10.81
N ASP A 331 12.30 4.47 11.03
CA ASP A 331 13.61 4.17 11.61
C ASP A 331 14.77 4.48 10.65
N GLY A 332 14.45 4.79 9.38
CA GLY A 332 15.40 5.27 8.38
C GLY A 332 15.73 4.26 7.29
N ALA A 333 15.10 3.07 7.26
CA ALA A 333 15.29 2.15 6.14
C ALA A 333 14.75 2.78 4.85
N MET A 334 15.59 2.88 3.83
CA MET A 334 15.27 3.47 2.54
C MET A 334 15.99 2.70 1.42
N PHE A 335 15.76 3.08 0.17
CA PHE A 335 16.39 2.45 -0.99
C PHE A 335 17.71 3.18 -1.31
N PRO A 336 18.90 2.65 -0.96
CA PRO A 336 20.14 3.37 -1.20
C PRO A 336 20.38 3.55 -2.70
N PRO A 337 20.55 4.80 -3.21
CA PRO A 337 20.89 5.07 -4.60
C PRO A 337 22.40 4.94 -4.88
N PHE A 338 23.15 4.37 -3.94
CA PHE A 338 24.59 4.15 -3.94
C PHE A 338 24.88 2.75 -3.39
N ALA A 339 26.11 2.27 -3.57
CA ALA A 339 26.51 0.97 -3.04
C ALA A 339 26.44 0.96 -1.50
N PHE A 340 25.66 0.05 -0.94
CA PHE A 340 25.50 -0.15 0.49
C PHE A 340 25.73 -1.63 0.79
N TYR A 341 26.90 -1.97 1.36
CA TYR A 341 27.36 -3.37 1.47
C TYR A 341 27.37 -4.10 0.12
N ASN A 342 27.83 -3.41 -0.94
CA ASN A 342 27.80 -3.90 -2.32
C ASN A 342 26.41 -4.22 -2.86
N LEU A 343 25.34 -3.73 -2.22
CA LEU A 343 23.96 -3.82 -2.69
C LEU A 343 23.44 -2.43 -3.04
N ILE A 344 22.32 -2.35 -3.76
CA ILE A 344 21.70 -1.08 -4.17
C ILE A 344 20.18 -1.25 -4.16
N GLU A 345 19.44 -0.15 -4.09
CA GLU A 345 17.98 -0.13 -4.26
C GLU A 345 17.25 -1.07 -3.28
N THR A 346 16.44 -2.02 -3.74
CA THR A 346 15.59 -2.90 -2.90
C THR A 346 16.41 -3.90 -2.09
N GLU A 347 17.47 -4.46 -2.67
CA GLU A 347 18.40 -5.34 -1.95
C GLU A 347 19.20 -4.57 -0.89
N GLY A 348 19.59 -3.33 -1.20
CA GLY A 348 20.21 -2.43 -0.24
C GLY A 348 19.26 -2.04 0.89
N PHE A 349 17.97 -1.86 0.60
CA PHE A 349 16.92 -1.65 1.59
C PHE A 349 16.79 -2.84 2.55
N ALA A 350 16.74 -4.08 2.04
CA ALA A 350 16.69 -5.27 2.88
C ALA A 350 17.88 -5.33 3.85
N LYS A 351 19.09 -5.05 3.35
CA LYS A 351 20.29 -4.96 4.20
C LYS A 351 20.15 -3.86 5.25
N MET A 352 19.62 -2.70 4.89
CA MET A 352 19.43 -1.57 5.80
C MET A 352 18.43 -1.90 6.91
N ALA A 353 17.29 -2.51 6.55
CA ALA A 353 16.30 -3.00 7.50
C ALA A 353 16.92 -3.97 8.51
N LYS A 354 17.72 -4.95 8.04
CA LYS A 354 18.45 -5.87 8.93
C LYS A 354 19.42 -5.15 9.87
N ARG A 355 20.11 -4.11 9.39
CA ARG A 355 21.02 -3.30 10.23
C ARG A 355 20.28 -2.50 11.30
N LEU A 356 19.00 -2.18 11.08
CA LEU A 356 18.10 -1.54 12.03
C LEU A 356 17.39 -2.55 12.96
N GLY A 357 17.63 -3.86 12.79
CA GLY A 357 17.02 -4.91 13.63
C GLY A 357 15.75 -5.54 13.05
N TRP A 358 15.36 -5.16 11.83
CA TRP A 358 14.18 -5.70 11.14
C TRP A 358 14.59 -6.83 10.19
N GLN A 359 14.09 -8.05 10.42
CA GLN A 359 14.36 -9.20 9.54
C GLN A 359 13.32 -9.28 8.40
N PRO A 360 13.73 -9.24 7.12
CA PRO A 360 12.84 -9.50 6.00
C PRO A 360 12.46 -10.98 5.88
N TYR A 361 11.25 -11.22 5.40
CA TYR A 361 10.73 -12.55 5.11
C TYR A 361 10.12 -12.58 3.71
N GLY A 362 9.96 -13.79 3.19
CA GLY A 362 9.29 -14.03 1.93
C GLY A 362 8.32 -15.19 2.01
N LEU A 363 7.34 -15.20 1.10
CA LEU A 363 6.33 -16.26 0.95
C LEU A 363 6.54 -16.97 -0.40
N PRO A 364 7.29 -18.08 -0.45
CA PRO A 364 7.60 -18.75 -1.71
C PRO A 364 6.38 -19.26 -2.47
N ASN A 365 5.32 -19.65 -1.75
CA ASN A 365 4.12 -20.26 -2.32
C ASN A 365 3.00 -19.26 -2.59
N TYR A 366 3.09 -18.04 -2.06
CA TYR A 366 2.11 -16.98 -2.30
C TYR A 366 2.51 -16.19 -3.54
N LYS A 367 1.73 -16.29 -4.63
CA LYS A 367 2.11 -15.77 -5.94
C LYS A 367 1.39 -14.47 -6.29
N VAL A 368 2.15 -13.56 -6.89
CA VAL A 368 1.66 -12.39 -7.63
C VAL A 368 2.20 -12.45 -9.06
N TYR A 369 1.52 -11.79 -10.00
CA TYR A 369 1.84 -11.93 -11.41
C TYR A 369 2.17 -10.61 -12.09
N HIS A 370 3.35 -10.58 -12.69
CA HIS A 370 3.84 -9.53 -13.56
C HIS A 370 3.21 -9.64 -14.96
N TYR A 371 3.04 -8.50 -15.62
CA TYR A 371 2.58 -8.40 -17.01
C TYR A 371 3.49 -9.19 -17.95
N ASN A 372 2.91 -9.88 -18.94
CA ASN A 372 3.70 -10.53 -19.98
C ASN A 372 3.98 -9.50 -21.09
N GLU A 373 5.23 -9.03 -21.19
CA GLU A 373 5.65 -8.03 -22.19
C GLU A 373 5.52 -8.53 -23.64
#